data_AF-A0A843CRF3-F1
#
_entry.id   AF-A0A843CRF3-F1
#
_cell.length_a   1.000
_cell.length_b   1.000
_cell.length_c   1.000
_cell.angle_alpha   90.00
_cell.angle_beta   90.00
_cell.angle_gamma   90.00
#
_symmetry.space_group_name_H-M   'P 1'
#
loop_
_entity.id
_entity.type
_entity.pdbx_description
1 polymer ?
#
loop_
_entity_poly.entity_id
_entity_poly.type
_entity_poly.pdbx_seq_one_letter_code
_entity_poly.pdbx_strand_id
1 'polypeptide(L)' 'MTATKSPYETEQLLGMEYYLTKSAGTGGVLRKAPEDFAVEELYSDIKLTG' A
#
# COMPACT_ATOMS: atom_id res chain seq x y z
N MET A 1 3.61 20.36 -4.35
CA MET A 1 2.84 19.26 -4.95
C MET A 1 1.51 19.16 -4.20
N THR A 2 0.37 19.22 -4.90
CA THR A 2 -0.95 19.04 -4.28
C THR A 2 -1.34 17.57 -4.35
N ALA A 3 -1.54 16.94 -3.19
CA ALA A 3 -1.94 15.54 -3.09
C ALA A 3 -3.41 15.34 -3.50
N THR A 4 -3.74 14.17 -4.06
CA THR A 4 -5.11 13.85 -4.49
C THR A 4 -5.84 13.14 -3.36
N LYS A 5 -7.01 13.64 -2.94
CA LYS A 5 -7.80 13.01 -1.87
C LYS A 5 -8.32 11.64 -2.31
N SER A 6 -8.25 10.64 -1.41
CA SER A 6 -8.79 9.31 -1.67
C SER A 6 -10.31 9.37 -1.89
N PRO A 7 -10.83 8.72 -2.93
CA PRO A 7 -12.27 8.62 -3.17
C PRO A 7 -12.94 7.49 -2.35
N TYR A 8 -12.17 6.64 -1.65
CA TYR A 8 -12.69 5.47 -0.95
C TYR A 8 -12.95 5.79 0.51
N GLU A 9 -14.15 5.48 0.99
CA GLU A 9 -14.57 5.80 2.36
C GLU A 9 -13.76 5.02 3.40
N THR A 10 -13.54 3.72 3.17
CA THR A 10 -12.74 2.88 4.09
C THR A 10 -11.33 3.41 4.28
N GLU A 11 -10.69 3.89 3.22
CA GLU A 11 -9.34 4.48 3.31
C GLU A 11 -9.37 5.75 4.16
N GLN A 12 -10.35 6.63 3.97
CA GLN A 12 -10.51 7.84 4.77
C GLN A 12 -10.77 7.51 6.26
N LEU A 13 -11.61 6.51 6.56
CA LEU A 13 -11.88 6.06 7.93
C LEU A 13 -10.62 5.51 8.62
N LEU A 14 -9.68 4.94 7.84
CA LEU A 14 -8.40 4.44 8.32
C LEU A 14 -7.28 5.52 8.35
N GLY A 15 -7.60 6.77 8.01
CA GLY A 15 -6.64 7.89 7.95
C GLY A 15 -5.76 7.91 6.69
N MET A 16 -6.06 7.08 5.69
CA MET A 16 -5.41 7.06 4.38
C MET A 16 -6.10 8.06 3.44
N GLU A 17 -5.85 9.35 3.65
CA GLU A 17 -6.66 10.40 3.02
C GLU A 17 -6.16 10.87 1.65
N TYR A 18 -4.89 10.64 1.31
CA TYR A 18 -4.29 11.22 0.11
C TYR A 18 -3.31 10.28 -0.59
N TYR A 19 -3.29 10.35 -1.93
CA TYR A 19 -2.28 9.70 -2.75
C TYR A 19 -1.16 10.65 -3.16
N LEU A 20 0.06 10.12 -3.24
CA LEU A 20 1.23 10.84 -3.73
C LEU A 20 1.14 11.15 -5.23
N THR A 21 0.59 10.23 -6.02
CA THR A 21 0.49 10.33 -7.48
C THR A 21 -0.82 10.95 -7.95
N LYS A 22 -0.79 11.63 -9.10
CA LYS A 22 -1.96 12.24 -9.74
C LYS A 22 -2.56 11.43 -10.90
N SER A 23 -1.86 10.41 -11.37
CA SER A 23 -2.32 9.56 -12.46
C SER A 23 -3.56 8.77 -12.04
N ALA A 24 -4.46 8.52 -12.99
CA ALA A 24 -5.58 7.63 -12.76
C ALA A 24 -5.09 6.23 -12.37
N GLY A 25 -5.79 5.60 -11.42
CA GLY A 25 -5.56 4.20 -11.07
C GLY A 25 -5.91 3.30 -12.25
N THR A 26 -5.14 2.23 -12.44
CA THR A 26 -5.36 1.26 -13.53
C THR A 26 -6.44 0.23 -13.22
N GLY A 27 -6.92 0.18 -11.97
CA GLY A 27 -7.80 -0.87 -11.48
C GLY A 27 -7.11 -2.23 -11.48
N GLY A 28 -7.90 -3.29 -11.68
CA GLY A 28 -7.45 -4.68 -11.67
C GLY A 28 -7.87 -5.43 -10.40
N VAL A 29 -7.85 -6.76 -10.47
CA VAL A 29 -8.17 -7.63 -9.34
C VAL A 29 -6.92 -8.42 -8.99
N LEU A 30 -6.41 -8.19 -7.78
CA LEU A 30 -5.25 -8.88 -7.22
C LEU A 30 -5.70 -10.01 -6.30
N ARG A 31 -4.79 -10.94 -5.97
CA ARG A 31 -5.03 -12.05 -5.03
C ARG A 31 -6.21 -12.95 -5.44
N LYS A 32 -6.32 -13.29 -6.72
CA LYS A 32 -7.34 -14.24 -7.22
C LYS A 32 -6.99 -15.67 -6.86
N ALA A 33 -5.70 -16.01 -6.92
CA ALA A 33 -5.15 -17.29 -6.50
C ALA A 33 -4.02 -17.06 -5.47
N PRO A 34 -3.72 -18.02 -4.58
CA PRO A 34 -2.62 -17.90 -3.62
C PRO A 34 -1.27 -17.55 -4.28
N GLU A 35 -1.05 -18.03 -5.50
CA GLU A 35 0.19 -17.85 -6.24
C GLU A 35 0.34 -16.44 -6.84
N ASP A 36 -0.72 -15.62 -6.86
CA ASP A 36 -0.67 -14.24 -7.38
C ASP A 36 0.17 -13.30 -6.51
N PHE A 37 0.45 -13.68 -5.25
CA PHE A 37 1.18 -12.86 -4.30
C PHE A 37 1.97 -13.71 -3.31
N ALA A 38 3.28 -13.81 -3.50
CA ALA A 38 4.21 -14.46 -2.58
C ALA A 38 4.99 -13.42 -1.76
N VAL A 39 5.32 -13.77 -0.51
CA VAL A 39 6.11 -12.94 0.40
C VAL A 39 7.27 -13.77 0.92
N GLU A 40 8.47 -13.20 0.88
CA GLU A 40 9.68 -13.75 1.48
C GLU A 40 10.19 -12.79 2.56
N GLU A 41 10.43 -13.29 3.76
CA GLU A 41 10.98 -12.48 4.85
C GLU A 41 12.48 -12.24 4.61
N LEU A 42 12.88 -10.97 4.63
CA LEU A 42 14.29 -10.58 4.57
C LEU A 42 14.81 -10.27 5.97
N TYR A 43 15.57 -11.20 6.54
CA TYR A 43 16.24 -10.98 7.81
C TYR A 43 17.37 -9.96 7.64
N SER A 44 17.40 -8.99 8.55
CA SER A 44 18.57 -8.13 8.75
C SER A 44 19.11 -8.35 10.15
N ASP A 45 20.44 -8.27 10.30
CA ASP A 45 21.08 -8.31 11.62
C ASP A 45 20.71 -7.03 12.37
N ILE A 46 19.57 -7.03 13.07
CA ILE A 46 19.21 -5.93 13.97
C ILE A 46 20.16 -6.02 15.17
N LYS A 47 21.26 -5.26 15.12
CA LYS A 47 22.08 -4.99 16.30
C LYS A 47 21.29 -4.07 17.22
N LEU A 48 20.54 -4.64 18.16
CA LEU A 48 20.04 -3.90 19.31
C LEU A 48 21.25 -3.47 20.14
N THR A 49 21.76 -2.26 19.91
CA THR A 49 22.67 -1.60 20.85
C THR A 49 21.83 -1.11 22.02
N GLY A 50 21.83 -1.88 23.10
CA GLY A 50 21.43 -1.40 24.42
C GLY A 50 22.46 -0.45 25.00
#